data_AF-A0AAJ5UAK3-F1
#
_entry.id   AF-A0AAJ5UAK3-F1
#
_cell.length_a   1.000
_cell.length_b   1.000
_cell.length_c   1.000
_cell.angle_alpha   90.00
_cell.angle_beta   90.00
_cell.angle_gamma   90.00
#
_symmetry.space_group_name_H-M   'P 1'
#
loop_
_entity.id
_entity.type
_entity.pdbx_description
1 polymer ?
#
loop_
_entity_poly.entity_id
_entity_poly.type
_entity_poly.pdbx_seq_one_letter_code
_entity_poly.pdbx_strand_id
1 'polypeptide(L)'
;MTHKQRLALINSMIQAGDVPQAKSFIEALARRVPQQKEELMTIAEQLKQMGREEGLSEGRYKGRNEGQREATLAIARNMLGRGLDFTLLQEVTGLSVADLQQIRH
;
A
#
# COMPACT_ATOMS: atom_id res chain seq x y z
N MET A 1 -32.46 5.83 -17.75
CA MET A 1 -31.25 6.28 -17.01
C MET A 1 -30.61 7.43 -17.80
N THR A 2 -30.34 8.58 -17.17
CA THR A 2 -29.89 9.80 -17.87
C THR A 2 -28.37 9.86 -18.02
N HIS A 3 -27.85 10.71 -18.92
CA HIS A 3 -26.40 10.88 -19.13
C HIS A 3 -25.67 11.32 -17.85
N LYS A 4 -26.27 12.23 -17.06
CA LYS A 4 -25.74 12.65 -15.75
C LYS A 4 -25.67 11.50 -14.74
N GLN A 5 -26.66 10.62 -14.71
CA GLN A 5 -26.66 9.46 -13.80
C GLN A 5 -25.57 8.45 -14.16
N ARG A 6 -25.24 8.28 -15.45
CA ARG A 6 -24.14 7.42 -15.89
C ARG A 6 -22.77 7.98 -15.49
N LEU A 7 -22.56 9.30 -15.65
CA LEU A 7 -21.33 9.96 -15.24
C LEU A 7 -21.12 9.93 -13.72
N ALA A 8 -22.19 10.14 -12.95
CA ALA A 8 -22.13 10.03 -11.49
C ALA A 8 -21.75 8.61 -11.03
N LEU A 9 -22.28 7.58 -11.69
CA LEU A 9 -21.93 6.18 -11.39
C LEU A 9 -20.47 5.87 -11.74
N ILE A 10 -19.98 6.35 -12.89
CA ILE A 10 -18.58 6.18 -13.30
C ILE A 10 -17.63 6.85 -12.31
N ASN A 11 -17.92 8.10 -11.92
CA ASN A 11 -17.10 8.81 -10.93
C ASN A 11 -17.12 8.12 -9.57
N SER A 12 -18.26 7.58 -9.15
CA SER A 12 -18.38 6.81 -7.91
C SER A 12 -17.54 5.52 -7.94
N MET A 13 -17.50 4.81 -9.08
CA MET A 13 -16.74 3.57 -9.21
C MET A 13 -15.22 3.80 -9.22
N ILE A 14 -14.77 4.90 -9.84
CA ILE A 14 -13.36 5.31 -9.85
C ILE A 14 -12.91 5.73 -8.44
N GLN A 15 -13.74 6.48 -7.72
CA GLN A 15 -13.42 6.94 -6.36
C GLN A 15 -13.47 5.83 -5.32
N ALA A 16 -14.37 4.85 -5.47
CA ALA A 16 -14.52 3.75 -4.53
C ALA A 16 -13.42 2.68 -4.65
N GLY A 17 -12.70 2.63 -5.78
CA GLY A 17 -11.64 1.64 -6.00
C GLY A 17 -12.13 0.18 -6.00
N ASP A 18 -13.42 -0.04 -6.29
CA ASP A 18 -14.06 -1.35 -6.14
C ASP A 18 -13.68 -2.30 -7.31
N VAL A 19 -12.56 -2.98 -7.12
CA VAL A 19 -11.89 -3.89 -8.07
C VAL A 19 -12.80 -4.96 -8.70
N PRO A 20 -13.78 -5.57 -8.00
CA PRO A 20 -14.67 -6.57 -8.60
C PRO A 20 -15.49 -6.02 -9.76
N GLN A 21 -15.83 -4.73 -9.74
CA GLN A 21 -16.63 -4.08 -10.79
C GLN A 21 -15.78 -3.45 -11.88
N ALA A 22 -14.55 -3.03 -11.57
CA ALA A 22 -13.64 -2.40 -12.53
C ALA A 22 -13.38 -3.29 -13.76
N LYS A 23 -13.11 -4.60 -13.56
CA LYS A 23 -12.89 -5.53 -14.67
C LYS A 23 -14.13 -5.65 -15.57
N SER A 24 -15.30 -5.85 -14.97
CA SER A 24 -16.57 -5.95 -15.70
C SER A 24 -16.94 -4.66 -16.45
N PHE A 25 -16.56 -3.51 -15.88
CA PHE A 25 -16.72 -2.20 -16.49
C PHE A 25 -15.81 -2.03 -17.71
N ILE A 26 -14.52 -2.34 -17.59
CA ILE A 26 -13.57 -2.29 -18.72
C ILE A 26 -14.04 -3.21 -19.85
N GLU A 27 -14.50 -4.42 -19.54
CA GLU A 27 -15.04 -5.36 -20.53
C GLU A 27 -16.32 -4.81 -21.21
N ALA A 28 -17.23 -4.19 -20.46
CA ALA A 28 -18.43 -3.57 -21.01
C ALA A 28 -18.11 -2.34 -21.89
N LEU A 29 -17.09 -1.57 -21.52
CA LEU A 29 -16.60 -0.42 -22.27
C LEU A 29 -15.98 -0.87 -23.60
N ALA A 30 -15.11 -1.89 -23.56
CA ALA A 30 -14.47 -2.47 -24.74
C ALA A 30 -15.48 -3.00 -25.78
N ARG A 31 -16.61 -3.56 -25.33
CA ARG A 31 -17.70 -4.02 -26.23
C ARG A 31 -18.44 -2.88 -26.93
N ARG A 32 -18.53 -1.71 -26.30
CA ARG A 32 -19.29 -0.56 -26.85
C ARG A 32 -18.47 0.31 -27.77
N VAL A 33 -17.15 0.26 -27.65
CA VAL A 33 -16.25 1.12 -28.42
C VAL A 33 -15.19 0.30 -29.17
N PRO A 34 -15.60 -0.64 -30.05
CA PRO A 34 -14.68 -1.54 -30.72
C PRO A 34 -13.69 -0.82 -31.65
N GLN A 35 -14.08 0.36 -32.16
CA GLN A 35 -13.24 1.20 -33.02
C GLN A 35 -12.09 1.89 -32.25
N GLN A 36 -12.20 2.04 -30.92
CA GLN A 36 -11.17 2.63 -30.06
C GLN A 36 -10.43 1.58 -29.22
N LYS A 37 -10.46 0.31 -29.64
CA LYS A 37 -9.85 -0.80 -28.90
C LYS A 37 -8.38 -0.57 -28.57
N GLU A 38 -7.60 -0.02 -29.50
CA GLU A 38 -6.17 0.25 -29.32
C GLU A 38 -5.90 1.34 -28.28
N GLU A 39 -6.68 2.43 -28.30
CA GLU A 39 -6.62 3.49 -27.29
C GLU A 39 -6.98 2.95 -25.91
N LEU A 40 -8.04 2.13 -25.81
CA LEU A 40 -8.45 1.50 -24.55
C LEU A 40 -7.40 0.52 -24.00
N MET A 41 -6.75 -0.27 -24.87
CA MET A 41 -5.63 -1.13 -24.47
C MET A 41 -4.44 -0.33 -23.96
N THR A 42 -4.14 0.80 -24.61
CA THR A 42 -3.05 1.69 -24.19
C THR A 42 -3.32 2.27 -22.80
N ILE A 43 -4.55 2.76 -22.56
CA ILE A 43 -4.98 3.25 -21.24
C ILE A 43 -4.91 2.14 -20.19
N ALA A 44 -5.34 0.92 -20.52
CA ALA A 44 -5.27 -0.22 -19.61
C ALA A 44 -3.83 -0.57 -19.22
N GLU A 45 -2.88 -0.56 -20.16
CA GLU A 45 -1.48 -0.85 -19.84
C GLU A 45 -0.84 0.27 -19.02
N GLN A 46 -1.19 1.54 -19.29
CA GLN A 46 -0.77 2.68 -18.46
C GLN A 46 -1.28 2.57 -17.03
N LEU A 47 -2.57 2.24 -16.83
CA LEU A 47 -3.15 2.04 -15.50
C LEU A 47 -2.46 0.90 -14.73
N LYS A 48 -2.17 -0.20 -15.42
CA LYS A 48 -1.45 -1.34 -14.84
C LYS A 48 0.00 -0.97 -14.47
N GLN A 49 0.66 -0.16 -15.29
CA GLN A 49 2.01 0.32 -15.00
C GLN A 49 2.02 1.25 -13.78
N MET A 50 1.09 2.21 -13.70
CA MET A 50 0.94 3.09 -12.53
C MET A 50 0.69 2.29 -11.26
N GLY A 51 -0.24 1.33 -11.29
CA GLY A 51 -0.52 0.48 -10.12
C GLY A 51 0.69 -0.36 -9.67
N ARG A 52 1.53 -0.82 -10.62
CA ARG A 52 2.78 -1.51 -10.30
C ARG A 52 3.80 -0.57 -9.65
N GLU A 53 3.96 0.63 -10.16
CA GLU A 53 4.89 1.63 -9.63
C GLU A 53 4.50 2.06 -8.22
N GLU A 54 3.23 2.35 -8.00
CA GLU A 54 2.67 2.66 -6.69
C GLU A 54 2.88 1.50 -5.71
N GLY A 55 2.51 0.28 -6.10
CA GLY A 55 2.68 -0.91 -5.25
C GLY A 55 4.15 -1.20 -4.91
N LEU A 56 5.07 -1.01 -5.85
CA LEU A 56 6.51 -1.16 -5.60
C LEU A 56 7.04 -0.05 -4.68
N SER A 57 6.55 1.18 -4.83
CA SER A 57 6.94 2.31 -3.97
C SER A 57 6.46 2.08 -2.54
N GLU A 58 5.17 1.75 -2.36
CA GLU A 58 4.58 1.48 -1.05
C GLU A 58 5.22 0.25 -0.40
N GLY A 59 5.44 -0.82 -1.16
CA GLY A 59 6.10 -2.03 -0.68
C GLY A 59 7.54 -1.77 -0.22
N ARG A 60 8.32 -0.98 -0.97
CA ARG A 60 9.67 -0.58 -0.55
C ARG A 60 9.65 0.28 0.71
N TYR A 61 8.72 1.22 0.81
CA TYR A 61 8.59 2.08 2.00
C TYR A 61 8.23 1.27 3.24
N LYS A 62 7.19 0.43 3.16
CA LYS A 62 6.78 -0.46 4.26
C LYS A 62 7.90 -1.42 4.65
N GLY A 63 8.47 -2.13 3.68
CA GLY A 63 9.54 -3.09 3.94
C GLY A 63 10.80 -2.45 4.56
N ARG A 64 11.15 -1.23 4.17
CA ARG A 64 12.27 -0.50 4.80
C ARG A 64 11.96 -0.14 6.25
N ASN A 65 10.77 0.37 6.54
CA ASN A 65 10.36 0.75 7.90
C ASN A 65 10.24 -0.48 8.80
N GLU A 66 9.59 -1.54 8.33
CA GLU A 66 9.47 -2.81 9.07
C GLU A 66 10.84 -3.41 9.34
N GLY A 67 11.71 -3.51 8.33
CA GLY A 67 13.07 -4.03 8.51
C GLY A 67 13.92 -3.19 9.47
N GLN A 68 13.83 -1.86 9.41
CA GLN A 68 14.51 -0.97 10.35
C GLN A 68 13.98 -1.17 11.78
N ARG A 69 12.66 -1.28 11.92
CA ARG A 69 11.99 -1.49 13.21
C ARG A 69 12.42 -2.82 13.83
N GLU A 70 12.40 -3.91 13.06
CA GLU A 70 12.82 -5.24 13.49
C GLU A 70 14.30 -5.29 13.88
N ALA A 71 15.18 -4.68 13.09
CA ALA A 71 16.60 -4.58 13.39
C ALA A 71 16.84 -3.84 14.72
N THR A 72 16.17 -2.70 14.93
CA THR A 72 16.26 -1.95 16.20
C THR A 72 15.78 -2.79 17.39
N LEU A 73 14.68 -3.55 17.25
CA LEU A 73 14.21 -4.46 18.31
C LEU A 73 15.20 -5.58 18.61
N ALA A 74 15.78 -6.19 17.57
CA ALA A 74 16.77 -7.25 17.73
C ALA A 74 18.02 -6.75 18.47
N ILE A 75 18.49 -5.56 18.14
CA ILE A 75 19.61 -4.91 18.84
C ILE A 75 19.24 -4.62 20.30
N ALA A 76 18.08 -3.99 20.54
CA ALA A 76 17.61 -3.67 21.89
C ALA A 76 17.46 -4.93 22.75
N ARG A 77 16.94 -6.02 22.21
CA ARG A 77 16.83 -7.31 22.91
C ARG A 77 18.19 -7.85 23.35
N ASN A 78 19.18 -7.79 22.46
CA ASN A 78 20.56 -8.21 22.77
C ASN A 78 21.20 -7.30 23.83
N MET A 79 20.95 -6.00 23.77
CA MET A 79 21.45 -5.03 24.76
C MET A 79 20.84 -5.28 26.15
N LEU A 80 19.53 -5.51 26.23
CA LEU A 80 18.86 -5.89 27.48
C LEU A 80 19.42 -7.19 28.06
N GLY A 81 19.65 -8.20 27.20
CA GLY A 81 20.29 -9.45 27.62
C GLY A 81 21.72 -9.29 28.15
N ARG A 82 22.39 -8.17 27.83
CA ARG A 82 23.71 -7.80 28.37
C ARG A 82 23.64 -6.87 29.59
N GLY A 83 22.43 -6.58 30.08
CA GLY A 83 22.22 -5.78 31.28
C GLY A 83 22.24 -4.26 31.06
N LEU A 84 22.05 -3.77 29.83
CA LEU A 84 21.87 -2.33 29.60
C LEU A 84 20.54 -1.85 30.19
N ASP A 85 20.56 -0.63 30.73
CA ASP A 85 19.38 -0.01 31.34
C ASP A 85 18.30 0.34 30.32
N PHE A 86 17.04 0.20 30.74
CA PHE A 86 15.85 0.49 29.94
C PHE A 86 15.78 1.94 29.52
N THR A 87 16.06 2.88 30.43
CA THR A 87 15.95 4.32 30.18
C THR A 87 16.93 4.75 29.10
N LEU A 88 18.18 4.27 29.21
CA LEU A 88 19.21 4.52 28.20
C LEU A 88 18.83 3.94 26.83
N LEU A 89 18.26 2.74 26.81
CA LEU A 89 17.80 2.12 25.57
C LEU A 89 16.71 2.94 24.88
N GLN A 90 15.74 3.47 25.64
CA GLN A 90 14.71 4.34 25.07
C GLN A 90 15.31 5.61 24.45
N GLU A 91 16.27 6.24 25.13
CA GLU A 91 16.95 7.44 24.62
C GLU A 91 17.74 7.16 23.33
N VAL A 92 18.49 6.05 23.28
CA VAL A 92 19.39 5.76 22.15
C VAL A 92 18.64 5.19 20.95
N THR A 93 17.61 4.37 21.17
CA THR A 93 16.90 3.65 20.10
C THR A 93 15.59 4.29 19.69
N GLY A 94 15.08 5.25 20.49
CA GLY A 94 13.77 5.86 20.30
C GLY A 94 12.59 4.91 20.55
N LEU A 95 12.84 3.72 21.10
CA LEU A 95 11.81 2.74 21.41
C LEU A 95 10.93 3.20 22.58
N SER A 96 9.63 2.94 22.47
CA SER A 96 8.70 3.17 23.57
C SER A 96 8.83 2.09 24.65
N VAL A 97 8.27 2.35 25.84
CA VAL A 97 8.17 1.36 26.91
C VAL A 97 7.44 0.11 26.43
N ALA A 98 6.35 0.26 25.68
CA ALA A 98 5.58 -0.85 25.14
C ALA A 98 6.41 -1.73 24.21
N ASP A 99 7.21 -1.11 23.34
CA ASP A 99 8.10 -1.81 22.42
C ASP A 99 9.14 -2.66 23.15
N LEU A 100 9.73 -2.10 24.21
CA LEU A 100 10.73 -2.78 25.01
C LEU A 100 10.13 -3.88 25.89
N GLN A 101 8.90 -3.70 26.39
CA GLN A 101 8.17 -4.73 27.14
C GLN A 101 7.86 -5.96 26.27
N GLN A 102 7.52 -5.77 24.99
CA GLN A 102 7.23 -6.88 24.07
C GLN A 102 8.44 -7.78 23.80
N ILE A 103 9.67 -7.24 23.91
CA ILE A 103 10.90 -8.00 23.67
C ILE A 103 11.57 -8.50 24.96
N ARG A 104 11.04 -8.14 26.12
CA ARG A 104 11.48 -8.64 27.42
C ARG A 104 10.85 -10.01 27.64
N HIS A 105 11.66 -11.07 27.51
CA HIS A 105 11.30 -12.44 27.93
C HIS A 105 11.51 -12.59 29.43
#